data_AF-A0A4Q5X8W8-F1
#
_entry.id   AF-A0A4Q5X8W8-F1
#
_cell.length_a   1.000
_cell.length_b   1.000
_cell.length_c   1.000
_cell.angle_alpha   90.00
_cell.angle_beta   90.00
_cell.angle_gamma   90.00
#
_symmetry.space_group_name_H-M   'P 1'
#
loop_
_entity.id
_entity.type
_entity.pdbx_description
1 polymer ?
#
loop_
_entity_poly.entity_id
_entity_poly.type
_entity_poly.pdbx_seq_one_letter_code
_entity_poly.pdbx_strand_id
1 'polypeptide(L)'
;MKTTRSWARFTLVWALPVAACSTVVGADFDGLEPVGSAGSSAGGATAGAGASGGTGGQAQPPLGGAGAGAAQGGSSQAGTSSGGSGPGGVGGEPVGGAPPAGGAASGGAGSGGESGEGGEGGEPTTLVPPTAVVINELKGQGSGDDYIELYNPGPETADVGGCYVVDDSNNRVTLPPGATIAPDGYVVIRLQQTASTGLVTTCFGFTPCYDGVQWGISAGGEVIFLHDSKGVLLDQLTYPNDAGPNNVGDGHALGRIPDGAASTGAILTSPGATNNAVP
;
A
#
# COMPACT_ATOMS: atom_id res chain seq x y z
N MET A 1 0.63 -12.74 -72.79
CA MET A 1 0.53 -11.51 -71.98
C MET A 1 0.45 -11.93 -70.52
N LYS A 2 1.54 -11.75 -69.75
CA LYS A 2 1.59 -12.06 -68.31
C LYS A 2 1.68 -10.73 -67.57
N THR A 3 0.67 -10.41 -66.77
CA THR A 3 0.62 -9.21 -65.92
C THR A 3 0.93 -9.62 -64.49
N THR A 4 2.12 -9.29 -64.00
CA THR A 4 2.48 -9.38 -62.59
C THR A 4 2.22 -8.01 -61.94
N ARG A 5 1.37 -7.97 -60.90
CA ARG A 5 1.18 -6.79 -60.06
C ARG A 5 2.18 -6.87 -58.91
N SER A 6 3.09 -5.90 -58.84
CA SER A 6 3.99 -5.68 -57.71
C SER A 6 3.29 -4.79 -56.69
N TRP A 7 3.29 -5.18 -55.42
CA TRP A 7 2.82 -4.35 -54.31
C TRP A 7 4.03 -3.73 -53.62
N ALA A 8 4.14 -2.40 -53.69
CA ALA A 8 5.16 -1.65 -52.98
C ALA A 8 4.84 -1.64 -51.48
N ARG A 9 5.78 -2.12 -50.66
CA ARG A 9 5.72 -2.00 -49.20
C ARG A 9 6.10 -0.57 -48.83
N PHE A 10 5.17 0.20 -48.29
CA PHE A 10 5.44 1.48 -47.65
C PHE A 10 5.86 1.21 -46.20
N THR A 11 7.14 1.41 -45.90
CA THR A 11 7.63 1.42 -44.51
C THR A 11 7.49 2.86 -44.00
N LEU A 12 6.55 3.10 -43.10
CA LEU A 12 6.39 4.38 -42.43
C LEU A 12 7.35 4.44 -41.24
N VAL A 13 8.46 5.18 -41.40
CA VAL A 13 9.37 5.50 -40.30
C VAL A 13 8.82 6.72 -39.58
N TRP A 14 8.33 6.54 -38.35
CA TRP A 14 7.99 7.64 -37.46
C TRP A 14 9.29 8.23 -36.88
N ALA A 15 9.63 9.45 -37.28
CA ALA A 15 10.65 10.24 -36.61
C ALA A 15 10.05 10.88 -35.36
N LEU A 16 10.52 10.49 -34.18
CA LEU A 16 10.24 11.17 -32.92
C LEU A 16 11.10 12.45 -32.83
N PRO A 17 10.54 13.61 -32.45
CA PRO A 17 11.36 14.78 -32.16
C PRO A 17 12.09 14.59 -30.83
N VAL A 18 13.42 14.68 -30.87
CA VAL A 18 14.29 14.76 -29.69
C VAL A 18 14.16 16.18 -29.14
N ALA A 19 13.55 16.32 -27.96
CA ALA A 19 13.53 17.59 -27.24
C ALA A 19 14.96 17.91 -26.73
N ALA A 20 15.56 18.95 -27.27
CA ALA A 20 16.84 19.48 -26.80
C ALA A 20 16.63 20.25 -25.49
N CYS A 21 17.33 19.84 -24.44
CA CYS A 21 17.46 20.61 -23.20
C CYS A 21 18.44 21.77 -23.46
N SER A 22 17.93 23.01 -23.49
CA SER A 22 18.77 24.21 -23.46
C SER A 22 19.16 24.50 -22.02
N THR A 23 20.45 24.43 -21.74
CA THR A 23 21.08 24.98 -20.53
C THR A 23 21.03 26.51 -20.57
N VAL A 24 20.35 27.13 -19.60
CA VAL A 24 20.56 28.53 -19.26
C VAL A 24 21.77 28.62 -18.33
N VAL A 25 22.83 29.29 -18.80
CA VAL A 25 23.96 29.76 -17.99
C VAL A 25 23.99 31.28 -18.15
N GLY A 26 24.09 32.00 -17.03
CA GLY A 26 24.47 33.41 -17.03
C GLY A 26 23.58 34.30 -16.17
N ALA A 27 23.73 34.22 -14.85
CA ALA A 27 23.55 35.39 -14.00
C ALA A 27 24.85 35.61 -13.24
N ASP A 28 25.43 36.77 -13.52
CA ASP A 28 26.66 37.35 -13.03
C ASP A 28 26.58 37.61 -11.51
N PHE A 29 27.60 37.19 -10.75
CA PHE A 29 27.80 37.55 -9.34
C PHE A 29 29.29 37.84 -9.14
N ASP A 30 29.71 38.98 -9.68
CA ASP A 30 31.02 39.55 -9.40
C ASP A 30 30.99 40.30 -8.06
N GLY A 31 31.96 40.01 -7.21
CA GLY A 31 32.37 40.83 -6.08
C GLY A 31 31.63 40.60 -4.75
N LEU A 32 32.11 39.64 -3.94
CA LEU A 32 32.50 39.91 -2.55
C LEU A 32 33.64 38.93 -2.13
N GLU A 33 34.76 39.54 -1.76
CA GLU A 33 36.08 38.97 -1.45
C GLU A 33 36.10 37.98 -0.26
N PRO A 34 37.08 37.05 -0.20
CA PRO A 34 37.32 36.18 0.94
C PRO A 34 38.24 36.85 1.97
N VAL A 35 37.78 37.02 3.20
CA VAL A 35 38.67 37.37 4.32
C VAL A 35 39.48 36.16 4.75
N GLY A 36 40.78 36.19 4.41
CA GLY A 36 41.78 35.20 4.75
C GLY A 36 42.25 35.25 6.21
N SER A 37 42.85 34.13 6.61
CA SER A 37 43.54 33.88 7.87
C SER A 37 45.01 34.35 7.82
N ALA A 38 45.46 35.06 8.86
CA ALA A 38 46.84 35.18 9.37
C ALA A 38 46.79 36.03 10.66
N GLY A 39 47.55 35.83 11.73
CA GLY A 39 48.67 34.95 12.01
C GLY A 39 49.08 35.07 13.50
N SER A 40 49.98 34.18 13.89
CA SER A 40 50.53 33.96 15.23
C SER A 40 51.29 35.15 15.86
N SER A 41 51.31 35.20 17.20
CA SER A 41 52.52 35.56 17.95
C SER A 41 52.54 34.92 19.34
N ALA A 42 53.70 34.35 19.67
CA ALA A 42 54.02 33.55 20.84
C ALA A 42 54.17 34.33 22.16
N GLY A 43 54.14 33.61 23.28
CA GLY A 43 54.76 34.06 24.53
C GLY A 43 54.45 33.21 25.77
N GLY A 44 55.44 32.44 26.24
CA GLY A 44 55.68 32.25 27.68
C GLY A 44 55.27 30.92 28.33
N ALA A 45 56.27 30.07 28.58
CA ALA A 45 56.19 28.85 29.39
C ALA A 45 56.24 29.15 30.90
N THR A 46 55.72 28.23 31.74
CA THR A 46 56.46 27.61 32.88
C THR A 46 55.74 26.37 33.40
N ALA A 47 56.54 25.37 33.78
CA ALA A 47 56.18 24.05 34.27
C ALA A 47 55.71 24.01 35.74
N GLY A 48 55.08 22.90 36.13
CA GLY A 48 54.86 22.53 37.53
C GLY A 48 54.23 21.15 37.67
N ALA A 49 55.05 20.14 37.98
CA ALA A 49 54.65 18.78 38.32
C ALA A 49 54.05 18.69 39.74
N GLY A 50 53.18 17.70 39.99
CA GLY A 50 52.74 17.33 41.34
C GLY A 50 51.82 16.11 41.33
N ALA A 51 52.23 15.04 42.00
CA ALA A 51 51.70 13.68 41.89
C ALA A 51 50.68 13.31 43.00
N SER A 52 50.12 12.10 42.85
CA SER A 52 49.52 11.21 43.87
C SER A 52 48.14 11.61 44.42
N GLY A 53 47.18 10.74 44.70
CA GLY A 53 47.07 9.28 44.73
C GLY A 53 45.74 8.87 45.42
N GLY A 54 45.34 7.60 45.32
CA GLY A 54 44.30 6.94 46.16
C GLY A 54 42.92 6.78 45.50
N THR A 55 42.54 5.66 44.88
CA THR A 55 42.18 4.30 45.38
C THR A 55 40.75 4.14 45.94
N GLY A 56 40.03 3.17 45.36
CA GLY A 56 38.84 2.49 45.91
C GLY A 56 37.61 2.63 45.01
N GLY A 57 37.01 1.61 44.39
CA GLY A 57 37.20 0.16 44.45
C GLY A 57 35.85 -0.51 44.22
N GLN A 58 35.74 -1.25 43.09
CA GLN A 58 35.07 -2.57 42.94
C GLN A 58 33.53 -2.64 43.11
N ALA A 59 32.76 -3.49 42.42
CA ALA A 59 33.01 -4.55 41.45
C ALA A 59 31.69 -4.97 40.76
N GLN A 60 31.81 -5.45 39.52
CA GLN A 60 30.87 -6.39 38.89
C GLN A 60 31.02 -7.80 39.50
N PRO A 61 30.00 -8.65 39.47
CA PRO A 61 30.18 -10.09 39.50
C PRO A 61 30.04 -10.75 38.10
N PRO A 62 30.51 -12.01 37.93
CA PRO A 62 31.07 -12.49 36.67
C PRO A 62 30.25 -13.59 35.96
N LEU A 63 30.74 -13.97 34.78
CA LEU A 63 30.32 -15.08 33.91
C LEU A 63 30.72 -16.47 34.46
N GLY A 64 29.94 -17.49 34.05
CA GLY A 64 30.25 -18.93 34.07
C GLY A 64 28.96 -19.75 34.18
N GLY A 65 28.70 -20.87 33.52
CA GLY A 65 29.45 -21.78 32.65
C GLY A 65 28.55 -23.01 32.39
N ALA A 66 28.93 -23.84 31.41
CA ALA A 66 28.20 -24.94 30.77
C ALA A 66 27.58 -26.05 31.65
N GLY A 67 26.63 -26.81 31.08
CA GLY A 67 26.22 -28.14 31.57
C GLY A 67 25.17 -28.84 30.70
N ALA A 68 25.59 -29.86 29.96
CA ALA A 68 24.75 -30.82 29.25
C ALA A 68 24.10 -31.84 30.20
N GLY A 69 22.97 -32.45 29.82
CA GLY A 69 22.41 -33.60 30.52
C GLY A 69 21.05 -34.06 29.99
N ALA A 70 21.04 -35.21 29.32
CA ALA A 70 19.89 -35.92 28.77
C ALA A 70 19.16 -36.82 29.80
N ALA A 71 17.87 -37.08 29.57
CA ALA A 71 17.14 -38.34 29.84
C ALA A 71 15.67 -38.14 29.42
N GLN A 72 15.15 -38.81 28.38
CA GLN A 72 14.58 -40.18 28.33
C GLN A 72 13.16 -40.35 28.91
N GLY A 73 12.32 -41.02 28.10
CA GLY A 73 10.98 -41.52 28.39
C GLY A 73 9.99 -40.99 27.35
N GLY A 74 9.44 -41.74 26.39
CA GLY A 74 9.25 -43.18 26.29
C GLY A 74 7.90 -43.43 25.59
N SER A 75 7.96 -43.78 24.30
CA SER A 75 7.17 -44.83 23.62
C SER A 75 5.64 -44.88 23.86
N SER A 76 4.85 -44.51 22.85
CA SER A 76 4.25 -45.43 21.85
C SER A 76 2.95 -46.11 22.30
N GLN A 77 1.85 -45.76 21.64
CA GLN A 77 0.85 -46.76 21.28
C GLN A 77 0.18 -46.38 19.96
N ALA A 78 0.46 -47.20 18.96
CA ALA A 78 -0.29 -47.32 17.72
C ALA A 78 -1.26 -48.51 17.84
N GLY A 79 -2.40 -48.39 17.17
CA GLY A 79 -3.42 -49.44 16.99
C GLY A 79 -4.82 -48.83 17.04
N THR A 80 -5.75 -49.05 16.12
CA THR A 80 -5.84 -50.05 15.05
C THR A 80 -6.94 -49.64 14.04
N SER A 81 -6.66 -49.95 12.76
CA SER A 81 -7.53 -50.54 11.74
C SER A 81 -8.89 -49.93 11.32
N SER A 82 -8.90 -49.66 10.01
CA SER A 82 -9.96 -49.65 9.01
C SER A 82 -11.02 -50.79 9.02
N GLY A 83 -12.19 -50.47 8.45
CA GLY A 83 -13.23 -51.39 7.91
C GLY A 83 -14.62 -50.98 8.42
N GLY A 84 -15.65 -50.62 7.65
CA GLY A 84 -16.01 -50.94 6.27
C GLY A 84 -17.28 -51.79 6.27
N SER A 85 -18.43 -51.19 5.90
CA SER A 85 -19.66 -51.77 5.29
C SER A 85 -20.98 -51.27 5.92
N GLY A 86 -21.83 -50.65 5.10
CA GLY A 86 -23.28 -50.49 5.33
C GLY A 86 -24.05 -51.81 5.05
N PRO A 87 -25.37 -51.83 4.74
CA PRO A 87 -26.24 -50.71 4.30
C PRO A 87 -27.68 -50.69 4.90
N GLY A 88 -28.47 -49.70 4.46
CA GLY A 88 -29.95 -49.65 4.52
C GLY A 88 -30.44 -48.43 5.29
N GLY A 89 -31.17 -47.45 4.74
CA GLY A 89 -31.95 -47.36 3.51
C GLY A 89 -33.28 -46.67 3.86
N VAL A 90 -33.77 -45.82 2.94
CA VAL A 90 -35.02 -45.00 2.94
C VAL A 90 -34.94 -43.68 3.73
N GLY A 91 -35.27 -42.51 3.21
CA GLY A 91 -35.76 -42.06 1.90
C GLY A 91 -36.18 -40.59 2.02
N GLY A 92 -35.99 -39.78 0.97
CA GLY A 92 -36.51 -38.41 0.90
C GLY A 92 -35.60 -37.42 0.17
N GLU A 93 -35.71 -37.36 -1.16
CA GLU A 93 -35.34 -36.19 -1.97
C GLU A 93 -36.62 -35.33 -2.24
N PRO A 94 -36.56 -34.18 -2.94
CA PRO A 94 -35.87 -32.95 -2.54
C PRO A 94 -36.77 -31.70 -2.73
N VAL A 95 -36.46 -30.59 -2.05
CA VAL A 95 -36.83 -29.22 -2.46
C VAL A 95 -35.61 -28.35 -2.08
N GLY A 96 -34.94 -27.57 -2.91
CA GLY A 96 -35.34 -26.82 -4.10
C GLY A 96 -35.11 -25.34 -3.77
N GLY A 97 -34.16 -24.66 -4.44
CA GLY A 97 -34.08 -23.20 -4.44
C GLY A 97 -32.68 -22.59 -4.37
N ALA A 98 -32.00 -22.54 -5.52
CA ALA A 98 -30.97 -21.53 -5.80
C ALA A 98 -31.67 -20.19 -6.15
N PRO A 99 -31.11 -19.01 -5.80
CA PRO A 99 -31.63 -17.74 -6.29
C PRO A 99 -31.23 -17.52 -7.76
N PRO A 100 -32.16 -17.14 -8.66
CA PRO A 100 -31.84 -16.90 -10.05
C PRO A 100 -31.28 -15.49 -10.30
N ALA A 101 -30.23 -15.48 -11.11
CA ALA A 101 -29.86 -14.35 -11.97
C ALA A 101 -30.93 -14.12 -13.04
N GLY A 102 -31.05 -12.87 -13.51
CA GLY A 102 -31.61 -12.55 -14.82
C GLY A 102 -33.10 -12.25 -14.87
N GLY A 103 -33.48 -11.00 -14.60
CA GLY A 103 -34.76 -10.44 -15.01
C GLY A 103 -34.66 -9.83 -16.39
N ALA A 104 -34.93 -10.63 -17.44
CA ALA A 104 -35.19 -10.15 -18.79
C ALA A 104 -36.68 -9.82 -18.92
N ALA A 105 -37.01 -8.56 -19.24
CA ALA A 105 -38.37 -8.17 -19.61
C ALA A 105 -38.47 -8.07 -21.15
N SER A 106 -39.33 -8.91 -21.72
CA SER A 106 -39.96 -8.76 -23.04
C SER A 106 -41.47 -8.71 -22.78
N GLY A 107 -42.34 -8.01 -23.50
CA GLY A 107 -42.26 -7.06 -24.59
C GLY A 107 -43.68 -6.50 -24.75
N GLY A 108 -43.81 -5.24 -25.18
CA GLY A 108 -45.10 -4.61 -25.45
C GLY A 108 -44.92 -3.61 -26.57
N ALA A 109 -45.35 -3.98 -27.77
CA ALA A 109 -45.27 -3.16 -28.97
C ALA A 109 -46.31 -2.03 -28.92
N GLY A 110 -45.86 -0.79 -29.12
CA GLY A 110 -46.67 0.38 -29.39
C GLY A 110 -45.91 1.30 -30.34
N SER A 111 -46.36 1.37 -31.59
CA SER A 111 -45.84 2.21 -32.66
C SER A 111 -46.19 3.68 -32.45
N GLY A 112 -45.21 4.56 -32.64
CA GLY A 112 -45.37 6.01 -32.71
C GLY A 112 -44.00 6.65 -32.87
N GLY A 113 -43.61 6.98 -34.11
CA GLY A 113 -42.33 7.58 -34.40
C GLY A 113 -42.28 9.04 -33.96
N GLU A 114 -41.11 9.48 -33.49
CA GLU A 114 -40.58 10.79 -33.83
C GLU A 114 -39.06 10.74 -33.65
N SER A 115 -38.35 11.16 -34.69
CA SER A 115 -36.91 11.32 -34.75
C SER A 115 -36.45 12.33 -33.71
N GLY A 116 -35.55 11.92 -32.83
CA GLY A 116 -34.77 12.79 -31.96
C GLY A 116 -33.44 12.12 -31.65
N GLU A 117 -32.39 12.51 -32.37
CA GLU A 117 -31.02 12.36 -31.89
C GLU A 117 -30.87 13.13 -30.57
N GLY A 118 -30.55 12.42 -29.51
CA GLY A 118 -30.18 12.99 -28.22
C GLY A 118 -29.16 12.05 -27.60
N GLY A 119 -27.89 12.24 -27.96
CA GLY A 119 -26.81 11.53 -27.30
C GLY A 119 -26.81 11.88 -25.82
N GLU A 120 -26.88 10.86 -24.96
CA GLU A 120 -26.39 10.98 -23.59
C GLU A 120 -24.87 11.05 -23.68
N GLY A 121 -24.37 12.23 -24.04
CA GLY A 121 -23.01 12.61 -23.71
C GLY A 121 -22.96 12.69 -22.19
N GLY A 122 -22.48 11.64 -21.54
CA GLY A 122 -22.15 11.71 -20.13
C GLY A 122 -21.25 12.93 -19.91
N GLU A 123 -21.63 13.80 -18.99
CA GLU A 123 -20.79 14.92 -18.57
C GLU A 123 -19.37 14.39 -18.33
N PRO A 124 -18.32 15.07 -18.82
CA PRO A 124 -16.96 14.64 -18.58
C PRO A 124 -16.77 14.53 -17.06
N THR A 125 -16.35 13.35 -16.59
CA THR A 125 -15.99 13.12 -15.19
C THR A 125 -14.89 14.11 -14.84
N THR A 126 -15.25 15.17 -14.12
CA THR A 126 -14.32 16.22 -13.73
C THR A 126 -13.37 15.62 -12.71
N LEU A 127 -12.08 15.57 -13.06
CA LEU A 127 -11.03 15.16 -12.14
C LEU A 127 -10.68 16.32 -11.22
N VAL A 128 -10.65 16.06 -9.91
CA VAL A 128 -10.27 17.07 -8.91
C VAL A 128 -8.98 16.70 -8.19
N PRO A 129 -8.28 17.71 -7.63
CA PRO A 129 -7.15 17.45 -6.75
C PRO A 129 -7.54 16.53 -5.58
N PRO A 130 -6.63 15.66 -5.11
CA PRO A 130 -6.93 14.60 -4.14
C PRO A 130 -7.02 15.12 -2.70
N THR A 131 -7.38 16.38 -2.49
CA THR A 131 -7.37 17.04 -1.17
C THR A 131 -8.29 16.40 -0.13
N ALA A 132 -9.27 15.62 -0.58
CA ALA A 132 -10.19 14.89 0.29
C ALA A 132 -9.80 13.42 0.49
N VAL A 133 -8.82 12.90 -0.27
CA VAL A 133 -8.43 11.49 -0.21
C VAL A 133 -7.70 11.22 1.11
N VAL A 134 -8.06 10.11 1.74
CA VAL A 134 -7.57 9.72 3.07
C VAL A 134 -7.07 8.28 3.07
N ILE A 135 -6.25 7.94 4.06
CA ILE A 135 -5.91 6.56 4.38
C ILE A 135 -7.12 5.95 5.09
N ASN A 136 -7.74 4.93 4.50
CA ASN A 136 -8.99 4.34 5.00
C ASN A 136 -8.76 3.10 5.85
N GLU A 137 -7.88 2.21 5.40
CA GLU A 137 -7.61 0.93 6.03
C GLU A 137 -6.12 0.59 5.96
N LEU A 138 -5.58 0.05 7.05
CA LEU A 138 -4.21 -0.44 7.16
C LEU A 138 -4.24 -1.88 7.70
N LYS A 139 -3.64 -2.82 6.97
CA LYS A 139 -3.35 -4.17 7.45
C LYS A 139 -1.84 -4.38 7.48
N GLY A 140 -1.31 -4.57 8.68
CA GLY A 140 0.13 -4.79 8.93
C GLY A 140 0.47 -6.07 9.69
N GLN A 141 -0.50 -6.97 9.86
CA GLN A 141 -0.28 -8.21 10.61
C GLN A 141 -1.22 -9.34 10.17
N GLY A 142 -1.03 -10.51 10.78
CA GLY A 142 -1.76 -11.72 10.45
C GLY A 142 -1.24 -12.41 9.19
N SER A 143 -2.05 -13.31 8.63
CA SER A 143 -1.68 -14.06 7.44
C SER A 143 -1.81 -13.23 6.16
N GLY A 144 -1.01 -13.60 5.16
CA GLY A 144 -1.00 -12.95 3.85
C GLY A 144 -0.39 -11.55 3.87
N ASP A 145 -0.33 -10.96 2.70
CA ASP A 145 0.33 -9.68 2.47
C ASP A 145 -0.34 -8.52 3.23
N ASP A 146 0.47 -7.53 3.58
CA ASP A 146 0.03 -6.25 4.10
C ASP A 146 -0.63 -5.41 3.00
N TYR A 147 -1.43 -4.43 3.39
CA TYR A 147 -1.96 -3.45 2.45
C TYR A 147 -2.30 -2.11 3.11
N ILE A 148 -2.39 -1.11 2.24
CA ILE A 148 -2.91 0.22 2.53
C ILE A 148 -4.06 0.48 1.58
N GLU A 149 -5.19 0.92 2.11
CA GLU A 149 -6.32 1.38 1.33
C GLU A 149 -6.47 2.89 1.40
N LEU A 150 -6.69 3.52 0.24
CA LEU A 150 -7.07 4.92 0.13
C LEU A 150 -8.55 5.02 -0.23
N TYR A 151 -9.24 6.00 0.32
CA TYR A 151 -10.66 6.26 0.06
C TYR A 151 -10.88 7.72 -0.36
N ASN A 152 -11.79 7.92 -1.30
CA ASN A 152 -12.25 9.23 -1.72
C ASN A 152 -13.68 9.50 -1.18
N PRO A 153 -13.82 10.26 -0.07
CA PRO A 153 -15.13 10.67 0.46
C PRO A 153 -15.79 11.78 -0.36
N GLY A 154 -15.11 12.30 -1.39
CA GLY A 154 -15.59 13.40 -2.21
C GLY A 154 -16.61 12.96 -3.25
N PRO A 155 -17.49 13.88 -3.71
CA PRO A 155 -18.51 13.59 -4.72
C PRO A 155 -17.95 13.55 -6.16
N GLU A 156 -16.67 13.84 -6.34
CA GLU A 156 -16.00 13.94 -7.64
C GLU A 156 -14.81 12.97 -7.70
N THR A 157 -14.45 12.53 -8.90
CA THR A 157 -13.30 11.64 -9.09
C THR A 157 -12.00 12.35 -8.73
N ALA A 158 -11.25 11.82 -7.78
CA ALA A 158 -9.95 12.36 -7.39
C ALA A 158 -8.84 11.86 -8.33
N ASP A 159 -8.01 12.78 -8.82
CA ASP A 159 -6.74 12.46 -9.48
C ASP A 159 -5.67 12.20 -8.42
N VAL A 160 -5.28 10.95 -8.27
CA VAL A 160 -4.24 10.51 -7.31
C VAL A 160 -2.94 10.14 -8.02
N GLY A 161 -2.81 10.44 -9.32
CA GLY A 161 -1.61 10.20 -10.09
C GLY A 161 -0.39 10.90 -9.49
N GLY A 162 0.64 10.13 -9.15
CA GLY A 162 1.87 10.65 -8.53
C GLY A 162 1.75 10.97 -7.04
N CYS A 163 0.58 10.81 -6.41
CA CYS A 163 0.49 10.77 -4.95
C CYS A 163 1.30 9.58 -4.43
N TYR A 164 1.75 9.67 -3.19
CA TYR A 164 2.57 8.62 -2.61
C TYR A 164 2.26 8.40 -1.14
N VAL A 165 2.44 7.16 -0.74
CA VAL A 165 2.42 6.75 0.66
C VAL A 165 3.85 6.49 1.09
N VAL A 166 4.19 6.95 2.30
CA VAL A 166 5.52 6.80 2.90
C VAL A 166 5.37 6.44 4.37
N ASP A 167 6.23 5.58 4.88
CA ASP A 167 6.31 5.26 6.30
C ASP A 167 7.30 6.16 7.06
N ASP A 168 7.41 5.99 8.37
CA ASP A 168 8.34 6.76 9.22
C ASP A 168 9.82 6.40 9.02
N SER A 169 10.10 5.33 8.26
CA SER A 169 11.41 4.86 7.85
C SER A 169 11.80 5.29 6.42
N ASN A 170 10.97 6.13 5.78
CA ASN A 170 11.08 6.61 4.41
C ASN A 170 10.96 5.53 3.32
N ASN A 171 10.38 4.36 3.61
CA ASN A 171 9.96 3.45 2.55
C ASN A 171 8.72 4.03 1.86
N ARG A 172 8.75 4.09 0.53
CA ARG A 172 7.76 4.83 -0.26
C ARG A 172 7.20 3.99 -1.40
N VAL A 173 5.92 4.20 -1.68
CA VAL A 173 5.23 3.75 -2.90
C VAL A 173 4.52 4.93 -3.54
N THR A 174 4.68 5.09 -4.86
CA THR A 174 4.05 6.18 -5.62
C THR A 174 3.02 5.59 -6.56
N LEU A 175 1.81 6.17 -6.55
CA LEU A 175 0.74 5.79 -7.47
C LEU A 175 1.10 6.17 -8.90
N PRO A 176 0.83 5.30 -9.90
CA PRO A 176 1.21 5.57 -11.27
C PRO A 176 0.48 6.78 -11.85
N PRO A 177 1.07 7.46 -12.85
CA PRO A 177 0.39 8.55 -13.56
C PRO A 177 -0.98 8.12 -14.10
N GLY A 178 -1.98 8.99 -13.94
CA GLY A 178 -3.36 8.71 -14.36
C GLY A 178 -4.17 7.83 -13.40
N ALA A 179 -3.61 7.46 -12.25
CA ALA A 179 -4.37 6.83 -11.17
C ALA A 179 -5.50 7.77 -10.69
N THR A 180 -6.71 7.23 -10.55
CA THR A 180 -7.88 7.97 -10.10
C THR A 180 -8.68 7.15 -9.09
N ILE A 181 -9.42 7.84 -8.23
CA ILE A 181 -10.37 7.22 -7.29
C ILE A 181 -11.74 7.84 -7.54
N ALA A 182 -12.73 7.02 -7.89
CA ALA A 182 -14.10 7.47 -8.10
C ALA A 182 -14.71 8.08 -6.82
N PRO A 183 -15.83 8.83 -6.91
CA PRO A 183 -16.60 9.20 -5.73
C PRO A 183 -16.96 7.96 -4.90
N ASP A 184 -16.78 8.04 -3.58
CA ASP A 184 -16.97 6.91 -2.66
C ASP A 184 -16.15 5.66 -3.04
N GLY A 185 -15.09 5.84 -3.83
CA GLY A 185 -14.25 4.77 -4.36
C GLY A 185 -13.03 4.49 -3.50
N TYR A 186 -12.42 3.34 -3.77
CA TYR A 186 -11.24 2.85 -3.06
C TYR A 186 -10.08 2.58 -4.02
N VAL A 187 -8.87 2.59 -3.49
CA VAL A 187 -7.67 2.05 -4.14
C VAL A 187 -6.88 1.26 -3.11
N VAL A 188 -6.37 0.09 -3.50
CA VAL A 188 -5.57 -0.75 -2.62
C VAL A 188 -4.12 -0.73 -3.09
N ILE A 189 -3.19 -0.66 -2.14
CA ILE A 189 -1.76 -0.79 -2.36
C ILE A 189 -1.30 -2.03 -1.59
N ARG A 190 -0.87 -3.05 -2.31
CA ARG A 190 -0.41 -4.31 -1.73
C ARG A 190 1.07 -4.23 -1.38
N LEU A 191 1.38 -4.63 -0.16
CA LEU A 191 2.68 -4.50 0.48
C LEU A 191 3.31 -5.87 0.77
N GLN A 192 4.51 -5.86 1.33
CA GLN A 192 5.27 -7.02 1.81
C GLN A 192 5.43 -8.14 0.78
N GLN A 193 5.59 -7.77 -0.49
CA GLN A 193 5.60 -8.74 -1.57
C GLN A 193 6.99 -9.33 -1.81
N THR A 194 7.00 -10.65 -2.04
CA THR A 194 8.21 -11.36 -2.51
C THR A 194 8.38 -11.29 -4.03
N ALA A 195 7.30 -11.04 -4.77
CA ALA A 195 7.30 -10.84 -6.23
C ALA A 195 6.08 -9.99 -6.65
N SER A 196 6.24 -9.18 -7.70
CA SER A 196 5.16 -8.40 -8.30
C SER A 196 4.47 -9.18 -9.43
N THR A 197 3.15 -9.04 -9.53
CA THR A 197 2.30 -9.60 -10.59
C THR A 197 1.97 -8.60 -11.71
N GLY A 198 2.32 -7.33 -11.52
CA GLY A 198 2.08 -6.23 -12.46
C GLY A 198 1.75 -4.92 -11.73
N LEU A 199 2.02 -3.76 -12.34
CA LEU A 199 1.92 -2.45 -11.64
C LEU A 199 0.48 -2.12 -11.18
N VAL A 200 -0.53 -2.51 -11.96
CA VAL A 200 -1.96 -2.41 -11.62
C VAL A 200 -2.60 -3.76 -11.87
N THR A 201 -3.24 -4.32 -10.86
CA THR A 201 -3.74 -5.70 -10.86
C THR A 201 -5.03 -5.84 -10.06
N THR A 202 -5.48 -7.08 -9.88
CA THR A 202 -6.47 -7.48 -8.88
C THR A 202 -5.75 -8.12 -7.71
N CYS A 203 -5.93 -7.59 -6.51
CA CYS A 203 -5.46 -8.22 -5.28
C CYS A 203 -6.56 -8.20 -4.23
N PHE A 204 -6.59 -9.20 -3.35
CA PHE A 204 -7.66 -9.37 -2.35
C PHE A 204 -9.09 -9.35 -2.95
N GLY A 205 -9.24 -9.68 -4.24
CA GLY A 205 -10.52 -9.62 -4.96
C GLY A 205 -10.93 -8.24 -5.46
N PHE A 206 -10.08 -7.21 -5.31
CA PHE A 206 -10.37 -5.82 -5.68
C PHE A 206 -9.43 -5.25 -6.75
N THR A 207 -9.97 -4.33 -7.56
CA THR A 207 -9.25 -3.54 -8.58
C THR A 207 -9.80 -2.10 -8.59
N PRO A 208 -8.94 -1.06 -8.58
CA PRO A 208 -7.50 -1.12 -8.78
C PRO A 208 -6.73 -1.53 -7.53
N CYS A 209 -5.79 -2.45 -7.70
CA CYS A 209 -4.77 -2.74 -6.72
C CYS A 209 -3.37 -2.48 -7.31
N TYR A 210 -2.55 -1.71 -6.60
CA TYR A 210 -1.17 -1.43 -6.96
C TYR A 210 -0.22 -2.41 -6.28
N ASP A 211 0.66 -3.01 -7.07
CA ASP A 211 1.55 -4.11 -6.68
C ASP A 211 3.02 -3.66 -6.74
N GLY A 212 3.91 -4.55 -6.32
CA GLY A 212 5.36 -4.41 -6.42
C GLY A 212 6.05 -3.77 -5.21
N VAL A 213 5.40 -3.76 -4.05
CA VAL A 213 5.95 -3.14 -2.84
C VAL A 213 6.49 -4.20 -1.89
N GLN A 214 7.78 -4.14 -1.58
CA GLN A 214 8.48 -5.20 -0.82
C GLN A 214 8.54 -4.94 0.69
N TRP A 215 8.31 -3.70 1.13
CA TRP A 215 8.18 -3.34 2.54
C TRP A 215 6.74 -3.55 3.00
N GLY A 216 6.56 -3.78 4.29
CA GLY A 216 5.25 -3.99 4.94
C GLY A 216 5.07 -3.00 6.09
N ILE A 217 3.94 -3.11 6.78
CA ILE A 217 3.63 -2.27 7.94
C ILE A 217 4.10 -3.00 9.20
N SER A 218 4.78 -2.30 10.10
CA SER A 218 5.27 -2.88 11.35
C SER A 218 4.13 -3.13 12.35
N ALA A 219 3.94 -4.38 12.73
CA ALA A 219 3.09 -4.77 13.86
C ALA A 219 3.57 -4.19 15.21
N GLY A 220 4.84 -3.74 15.30
CA GLY A 220 5.38 -2.98 16.43
C GLY A 220 4.87 -1.54 16.54
N GLY A 221 3.99 -1.11 15.62
CA GLY A 221 3.47 0.24 15.50
C GLY A 221 4.31 1.08 14.55
N GLU A 222 3.63 1.91 13.75
CA GLU A 222 4.23 2.69 12.66
C GLU A 222 3.31 3.85 12.26
N VAL A 223 3.89 4.92 11.71
CA VAL A 223 3.10 6.01 11.11
C VAL A 223 3.18 5.95 9.59
N ILE A 224 2.01 5.94 8.95
CA ILE A 224 1.87 5.99 7.50
C ILE A 224 1.38 7.39 7.11
N PHE A 225 2.06 8.00 6.15
CA PHE A 225 1.77 9.34 5.63
C PHE A 225 1.33 9.26 4.16
N LEU A 226 0.24 9.95 3.82
CA LEU A 226 -0.22 10.15 2.45
C LEU A 226 0.12 11.58 2.02
N HIS A 227 0.87 11.70 0.92
CA HIS A 227 1.20 12.98 0.31
C HIS A 227 0.66 13.07 -1.12
N ASP A 228 0.33 14.29 -1.54
CA ASP A 228 0.04 14.59 -2.94
C ASP A 228 1.31 14.55 -3.81
N SER A 229 1.15 14.71 -5.12
CA SER A 229 2.27 14.71 -6.08
C SER A 229 3.24 15.89 -5.93
N LYS A 230 2.89 16.91 -5.15
CA LYS A 230 3.73 18.08 -4.82
C LYS A 230 4.40 17.95 -3.44
N GLY A 231 4.15 16.86 -2.73
CA GLY A 231 4.67 16.59 -1.39
C GLY A 231 3.87 17.21 -0.25
N VAL A 232 2.68 17.77 -0.52
CA VAL A 232 1.77 18.26 0.53
C VAL A 232 1.19 17.06 1.27
N LEU A 233 1.26 17.08 2.60
CA LEU A 233 0.63 16.06 3.43
C LEU A 233 -0.90 16.17 3.31
N LEU A 234 -1.54 15.08 2.89
CA LEU A 234 -3.00 14.96 2.79
C LEU A 234 -3.59 14.34 4.05
N ASP A 235 -3.00 13.22 4.49
CA ASP A 235 -3.47 12.47 5.65
C ASP A 235 -2.32 11.69 6.30
N GLN A 236 -2.51 11.30 7.55
CA GLN A 236 -1.62 10.38 8.25
C GLN A 236 -2.42 9.48 9.18
N LEU A 237 -1.96 8.23 9.31
CA LEU A 237 -2.57 7.27 10.22
C LEU A 237 -1.49 6.46 10.94
N THR A 238 -1.64 6.35 12.26
CA THR A 238 -0.75 5.53 13.09
C THR A 238 -1.32 4.13 13.21
N TYR A 239 -0.60 3.15 12.66
CA TYR A 239 -0.87 1.74 12.91
C TYR A 239 -0.47 1.40 14.35
N PRO A 240 -1.36 0.78 15.15
CA PRO A 240 -1.06 0.48 16.54
C PRO A 240 0.04 -0.59 16.65
N ASN A 241 0.74 -0.61 17.78
CA ASN A 241 1.56 -1.75 18.13
C ASN A 241 0.68 -2.95 18.56
N ASP A 242 1.27 -4.13 18.67
CA ASP A 242 0.60 -5.38 19.13
C ASP A 242 -0.07 -5.28 20.52
N ALA A 243 0.23 -4.23 21.28
CA ALA A 243 -0.38 -3.90 22.58
C ALA A 243 -1.34 -2.70 22.52
N GLY A 244 -1.62 -2.21 21.31
CA GLY A 244 -2.31 -0.96 21.05
C GLY A 244 -3.82 -1.06 21.25
N PRO A 245 -4.51 0.08 21.25
CA PRO A 245 -5.95 0.11 21.46
C PRO A 245 -6.69 -0.68 20.37
N ASN A 246 -7.81 -1.28 20.76
CA ASN A 246 -8.85 -1.84 19.88
C ASN A 246 -8.58 -3.23 19.27
N ASN A 247 -7.58 -4.00 19.70
CA ASN A 247 -7.36 -5.38 19.21
C ASN A 247 -7.18 -5.46 17.68
N VAL A 248 -6.43 -4.53 17.08
CA VAL A 248 -5.89 -4.77 15.73
C VAL A 248 -4.89 -5.90 15.89
N GLY A 249 -5.38 -7.13 15.71
CA GLY A 249 -4.67 -8.39 15.88
C GLY A 249 -4.73 -9.22 14.59
N ASP A 250 -4.32 -10.48 14.67
CA ASP A 250 -4.48 -11.42 13.56
C ASP A 250 -5.92 -11.41 13.00
N GLY A 251 -6.04 -11.27 11.68
CA GLY A 251 -7.32 -11.23 10.97
C GLY A 251 -8.04 -9.88 10.99
N HIS A 252 -7.46 -8.85 11.61
CA HIS A 252 -8.02 -7.50 11.68
C HIS A 252 -7.14 -6.49 10.94
N ALA A 253 -7.76 -5.39 10.56
CA ALA A 253 -7.09 -4.18 10.08
C ALA A 253 -7.45 -3.00 11.00
N LEU A 254 -6.65 -1.93 10.93
CA LEU A 254 -7.04 -0.63 11.45
C LEU A 254 -7.83 0.09 10.35
N GLY A 255 -9.09 0.43 10.61
CA GLY A 255 -9.94 1.14 9.66
C GLY A 255 -10.55 2.40 10.24
N ARG A 256 -10.84 3.39 9.36
CA ARG A 256 -11.74 4.51 9.68
C ARG A 256 -13.19 4.00 9.74
N ILE A 257 -13.93 4.35 10.78
CA ILE A 257 -15.32 3.88 10.98
C ILE A 257 -16.22 5.09 11.23
N PRO A 258 -17.17 5.41 10.33
CA PRO A 258 -17.31 4.87 8.96
C PRO A 258 -16.12 5.28 8.05
N ASP A 259 -16.12 4.82 6.79
CA ASP A 259 -15.08 5.18 5.81
C ASP A 259 -14.84 6.69 5.76
N GLY A 260 -13.55 7.06 5.70
CA GLY A 260 -13.12 8.45 5.69
C GLY A 260 -13.38 9.26 6.97
N ALA A 261 -13.96 8.67 8.03
CA ALA A 261 -14.18 9.36 9.30
C ALA A 261 -12.88 9.62 10.06
N ALA A 262 -12.88 10.63 10.95
CA ALA A 262 -11.74 10.90 11.84
C ALA A 262 -11.48 9.79 12.87
N SER A 263 -12.52 9.02 13.24
CA SER A 263 -12.43 7.90 14.17
C SER A 263 -11.91 6.62 13.51
N THR A 264 -11.01 5.92 14.19
CA THR A 264 -10.49 4.62 13.77
C THR A 264 -10.73 3.53 14.81
N GLY A 265 -10.76 2.29 14.35
CA GLY A 265 -10.92 1.10 15.19
C GLY A 265 -10.49 -0.18 14.46
N ALA A 266 -10.48 -1.30 15.18
CA ALA A 266 -10.27 -2.58 14.53
C ALA A 266 -11.51 -2.99 13.73
N ILE A 267 -11.26 -3.49 12.53
CA ILE A 267 -12.26 -4.00 11.61
C ILE A 267 -11.83 -5.37 11.09
N LEU A 268 -12.78 -6.13 10.57
CA LEU A 268 -12.42 -7.21 9.65
C LEU A 268 -11.87 -6.59 8.38
N THR A 269 -10.86 -7.23 7.78
CA THR A 269 -10.24 -6.73 6.56
C THR A 269 -11.29 -6.51 5.45
N SER A 270 -11.36 -5.31 4.88
CA SER A 270 -12.34 -4.95 3.85
C SER A 270 -11.77 -4.29 2.59
N PRO A 271 -10.74 -4.87 1.91
CA PRO A 271 -10.19 -4.28 0.69
C PRO A 271 -11.26 -4.00 -0.38
N GLY A 272 -11.39 -2.74 -0.75
CA GLY A 272 -12.33 -2.25 -1.74
C GLY A 272 -13.79 -2.19 -1.28
N ALA A 273 -14.04 -2.25 0.02
CA ALA A 273 -15.38 -2.32 0.59
C ALA A 273 -15.47 -1.50 1.88
N THR A 274 -16.71 -1.22 2.30
CA THR A 274 -16.95 -0.41 3.49
C THR A 274 -16.40 -1.03 4.77
N ASN A 275 -15.69 -0.22 5.54
CA ASN A 275 -15.21 -0.58 6.87
C ASN A 275 -16.39 -0.79 7.84
N ASN A 276 -16.42 -1.97 8.47
CA ASN A 276 -17.40 -2.29 9.49
C ASN A 276 -16.68 -2.58 10.81
N ALA A 277 -17.10 -1.92 11.89
CA ALA A 277 -16.59 -2.19 13.22
C ALA A 277 -16.73 -3.67 13.57
N VAL A 278 -15.68 -4.25 14.17
CA VAL A 278 -15.83 -5.55 14.82
C VAL A 278 -16.72 -5.35 16.08
N PRO A 279 -17.80 -6.15 16.24
CA PRO A 279 -18.66 -6.09 17.42
C PRO A 279 -17.95 -6.36 18.75
#